data_AF-A0A5C4MGD6-F1
#
_entry.id   AF-A0A5C4MGD6-F1
#
_cell.length_a   1.000
_cell.length_b   1.000
_cell.length_c   1.000
_cell.angle_alpha   90.00
_cell.angle_beta   90.00
_cell.angle_gamma   90.00
#
_symmetry.space_group_name_H-M   'P 1'
#
loop_
_entity.id
_entity.type
_entity.pdbx_description
1 polymer ?
#
loop_
_entity_poly.entity_id
_entity_poly.type
_entity_poly.pdbx_seq_one_letter_code
_entity_poly.pdbx_strand_id
1 'polypeptide(L)'
;MPDLRLAHAGDPHHHHQRRQAQSTHEAPPPGQSLARAGVARFPTSVSTDPLSPPGRDGYRIFSYPYHRGGTVRPHVELIQEDDYVWHAAELPGGEGRASERRLSVDEEDGSSSLRIDFHTDWGRGPGIHHANTEYYVLEGEIDYGGRKIGKGGYLYAPKGVPNDYVRIAEGTKILHYREYGDAGFDAVDSVAAPRWSDAREDVIVIDSEAMKWDAVPNPGPMPGLFIKYLHVDPTTGFYTRLVHAQEGWADHRLAHHPCYEEAYTTQGHMEYNFGTLDLGTYFFRPARVKHGHFTTMEGGATWLLRSDGELANWYTQNEWVRWGGEGVNYGPEGLDESPHPAVPWAHSTHDMAEPWRTDEDMRQLTASWQFQKDQGQHDAPVAHHGSGVDKSAIAIAKALDAYNLQGGHGGHGGHEHSHDHDHDHSHDDGHSHDAEPTREVINLDWGWAGKATEHADERTDGNAHNWGVGRPWQKGDPIPAPILSSMPVRSRSRGRWDGDGM
;
A
#
# COMPACT_ATOMS: atom_id res chain seq x y z
N MET A 1 -39.49 -36.96 -54.00
CA MET A 1 -40.06 -35.85 -53.22
C MET A 1 -39.45 -35.94 -51.83
N PRO A 2 -38.69 -34.94 -51.40
CA PRO A 2 -37.24 -34.84 -51.70
C PRO A 2 -36.40 -34.79 -50.40
N ASP A 3 -35.09 -35.08 -50.34
CA ASP A 3 -33.95 -34.75 -51.22
C ASP A 3 -33.43 -33.30 -51.03
N LEU A 4 -32.10 -33.15 -51.13
CA LEU A 4 -31.24 -31.93 -51.10
C LEU A 4 -30.47 -31.65 -49.80
N ARG A 5 -29.16 -31.34 -49.80
CA ARG A 5 -28.02 -31.59 -50.70
C ARG A 5 -26.80 -31.03 -49.97
N LEU A 6 -25.69 -31.77 -50.02
CA LEU A 6 -24.34 -31.25 -49.81
C LEU A 6 -23.99 -30.20 -50.86
N ALA A 7 -23.31 -29.13 -50.46
CA ALA A 7 -22.50 -28.31 -51.35
C ALA A 7 -21.22 -27.83 -50.63
N HIS A 8 -20.09 -28.30 -51.14
CA HIS A 8 -18.74 -27.79 -50.92
C HIS A 8 -18.53 -26.45 -51.64
N ALA A 9 -17.50 -25.72 -51.18
CA ALA A 9 -16.71 -24.63 -51.79
C ALA A 9 -16.86 -23.29 -51.04
N GLY A 10 -15.81 -22.55 -50.70
CA GLY A 10 -14.39 -22.72 -51.00
C GLY A 10 -13.53 -21.84 -50.09
N ASP A 11 -12.24 -22.13 -50.18
CA ASP A 11 -11.11 -21.37 -49.66
C ASP A 11 -11.14 -19.91 -50.16
N PRO A 12 -10.56 -18.94 -49.42
CA PRO A 12 -9.24 -18.53 -49.85
C PRO A 12 -8.25 -18.20 -48.72
N HIS A 13 -7.06 -18.79 -48.86
CA HIS A 13 -5.77 -18.22 -48.52
C HIS A 13 -5.69 -16.70 -48.75
N HIS A 14 -5.41 -15.95 -47.68
CA HIS A 14 -4.69 -14.69 -47.81
C HIS A 14 -3.59 -14.56 -46.73
N HIS A 15 -2.36 -14.69 -47.20
CA HIS A 15 -1.14 -14.27 -46.51
C HIS A 15 -1.20 -12.78 -46.19
N HIS A 16 -1.18 -12.41 -44.91
CA HIS A 16 -0.76 -11.09 -44.48
C HIS A 16 0.70 -11.15 -44.01
N GLN A 17 1.60 -10.77 -44.92
CA GLN A 17 2.96 -10.36 -44.58
C GLN A 17 2.90 -9.10 -43.72
N ARG A 18 3.24 -9.21 -42.43
CA ARG A 18 3.60 -8.05 -41.60
C ARG A 18 5.01 -7.62 -41.98
N ARG A 19 5.13 -6.43 -42.58
CA ARG A 19 6.39 -5.71 -42.75
C ARG A 19 6.86 -5.24 -41.37
N GLN A 20 7.99 -5.77 -40.90
CA GLN A 20 8.78 -5.17 -39.83
C GLN A 20 9.47 -3.93 -40.42
N ALA A 21 9.11 -2.74 -39.93
CA ALA A 21 9.89 -1.54 -40.12
C ALA A 21 10.91 -1.48 -38.98
N GLN A 22 12.18 -1.73 -39.32
CA GLN A 22 13.31 -1.37 -38.48
C GLN A 22 13.46 0.15 -38.53
N SER A 23 13.27 0.85 -37.41
CA SER A 23 13.78 2.21 -37.25
C SER A 23 15.06 2.16 -36.42
N THR A 24 16.15 2.51 -37.09
CA THR A 24 17.44 2.82 -36.52
C THR A 24 17.38 4.24 -35.95
N HIS A 25 17.57 4.39 -34.64
CA HIS A 25 17.94 5.68 -34.06
C HIS A 25 19.28 5.54 -33.34
N GLU A 26 20.30 6.05 -34.01
CA GLU A 26 21.64 6.32 -33.47
C GLU A 26 21.56 7.41 -32.40
N ALA A 27 22.24 7.18 -31.28
CA ALA A 27 22.47 8.16 -30.23
C ALA A 27 23.66 9.09 -30.60
N PRO A 28 23.62 10.38 -30.26
CA PRO A 28 24.78 11.26 -30.43
C PRO A 28 25.78 11.15 -29.25
N PRO A 29 27.07 11.47 -29.47
CA PRO A 29 28.16 11.20 -28.53
C PRO A 29 28.34 12.30 -27.46
N PRO A 30 29.10 12.02 -26.36
CA PRO A 30 29.31 12.98 -25.28
C PRO A 30 30.48 13.94 -25.57
N GLY A 31 30.28 15.22 -25.30
CA GLY A 31 31.32 16.24 -25.30
C GLY A 31 31.92 16.44 -23.90
N GLN A 32 33.25 16.34 -23.80
CA GLN A 32 34.06 16.73 -22.65
C GLN A 32 34.48 18.21 -22.73
N SER A 33 34.60 18.91 -21.59
CA SER A 33 35.78 19.74 -21.23
C SER A 33 35.59 20.64 -19.98
N LEU A 34 36.31 20.28 -18.91
CA LEU A 34 37.24 21.08 -18.05
C LEU A 34 36.80 22.33 -17.22
N ALA A 35 36.79 22.10 -15.89
CA ALA A 35 37.64 22.69 -14.82
C ALA A 35 37.76 24.23 -14.59
N ARG A 36 37.46 24.72 -13.37
CA ARG A 36 38.43 24.98 -12.26
C ARG A 36 37.82 25.74 -11.06
N ALA A 37 38.50 25.56 -9.92
CA ALA A 37 38.24 25.96 -8.53
C ALA A 37 38.32 27.47 -8.19
N GLY A 38 37.76 27.83 -7.03
CA GLY A 38 38.07 29.06 -6.28
C GLY A 38 37.48 29.06 -4.86
N VAL A 39 38.36 29.14 -3.86
CA VAL A 39 38.12 29.10 -2.40
C VAL A 39 38.19 30.50 -1.81
N ALA A 40 37.40 30.83 -0.77
CA ALA A 40 37.80 31.75 0.32
C ALA A 40 36.83 31.72 1.52
N ARG A 41 37.35 32.06 2.71
CA ARG A 41 36.86 31.81 4.08
C ARG A 41 36.71 33.11 4.90
N PHE A 42 35.76 33.13 5.84
CA PHE A 42 35.69 33.81 7.19
C PHE A 42 35.78 35.36 7.29
N PRO A 43 35.43 36.04 8.42
CA PRO A 43 35.18 35.55 9.80
C PRO A 43 33.97 36.13 10.60
N THR A 44 33.86 35.58 11.80
CA THR A 44 33.09 35.87 13.02
C THR A 44 33.17 37.31 13.57
N SER A 45 32.11 37.75 14.29
CA SER A 45 32.25 38.65 15.44
C SER A 45 31.12 38.47 16.47
N VAL A 46 31.52 38.60 17.74
CA VAL A 46 30.72 38.53 18.98
C VAL A 46 30.75 39.93 19.61
N SER A 47 29.63 40.41 20.17
CA SER A 47 29.56 41.58 21.07
C SER A 47 28.22 41.55 21.83
N THR A 48 28.20 41.19 23.12
CA THR A 48 28.11 42.03 24.35
C THR A 48 26.78 42.78 24.60
N ASP A 49 26.12 42.38 25.70
CA ASP A 49 24.92 42.90 26.43
C ASP A 49 25.06 44.36 26.95
N PRO A 50 23.99 45.14 27.35
CA PRO A 50 23.08 44.77 28.47
C PRO A 50 21.61 45.36 28.55
N LEU A 51 20.73 44.57 29.18
CA LEU A 51 19.61 44.83 30.13
C LEU A 51 18.79 46.15 30.15
N SER A 52 17.45 46.04 29.98
CA SER A 52 16.32 46.61 30.80
C SER A 52 14.92 46.22 30.22
N PRO A 53 13.76 46.43 30.91
CA PRO A 53 13.04 45.59 31.88
C PRO A 53 11.73 44.94 31.30
N PRO A 54 10.87 44.22 32.06
CA PRO A 54 10.00 43.18 31.50
C PRO A 54 8.68 43.71 30.92
N GLY A 55 8.45 43.44 29.64
CA GLY A 55 7.18 43.61 28.96
C GLY A 55 6.53 42.26 28.67
N ARG A 56 5.27 42.12 29.06
CA ARG A 56 4.38 41.01 28.69
C ARG A 56 4.35 40.86 27.17
N ASP A 57 4.60 39.66 26.67
CA ASP A 57 3.97 39.10 25.46
C ASP A 57 4.49 37.69 25.14
N GLY A 58 3.61 36.88 24.54
CA GLY A 58 4.01 35.76 23.70
C GLY A 58 3.82 34.39 24.33
N TYR A 59 2.69 33.76 23.99
CA TYR A 59 2.63 32.30 23.83
C TYR A 59 3.79 31.88 22.91
N ARG A 60 4.86 31.32 23.50
CA ARG A 60 5.89 30.63 22.74
C ARG A 60 5.31 29.29 22.32
N ILE A 61 4.83 29.23 21.08
CA ILE A 61 4.73 27.96 20.35
C ILE A 61 6.15 27.42 20.31
N PHE A 62 6.37 26.29 20.99
CA PHE A 62 7.62 25.55 20.86
C PHE A 62 7.67 25.02 19.43
N SER A 63 8.36 25.75 18.55
CA SER A 63 8.80 25.21 17.27
C SER A 63 9.87 24.16 17.56
N TYR A 64 9.46 22.91 17.73
CA TYR A 64 10.39 21.80 17.60
C TYR A 64 10.94 21.81 16.18
N PRO A 65 12.24 21.55 15.97
CA PRO A 65 12.75 21.32 14.62
C PRO A 65 11.94 20.17 14.01
N TYR A 66 11.20 20.47 12.94
CA TYR A 66 10.52 19.49 12.10
C TYR A 66 11.58 18.48 11.65
N HIS A 67 11.62 17.32 12.30
CA HIS A 67 12.21 16.16 11.66
C HIS A 67 11.33 15.91 10.43
N ARG A 68 11.91 15.91 9.23
CA ARG A 68 11.31 15.27 8.05
C ARG A 68 11.28 13.75 8.32
N GLY A 69 10.48 13.33 9.30
CA GLY A 69 10.07 11.94 9.43
C GLY A 69 9.14 11.62 8.25
N GLY A 70 9.20 10.40 7.76
CA GLY A 70 8.31 9.94 6.70
C GLY A 70 6.85 10.08 7.10
N THR A 71 6.01 10.28 6.09
CA THR A 71 4.56 10.27 6.21
C THR A 71 4.09 8.96 6.85
N VAL A 72 3.14 9.04 7.79
CA VAL A 72 2.62 7.87 8.51
C VAL A 72 1.10 7.93 8.57
N ARG A 73 0.45 7.66 7.42
CA ARG A 73 -0.95 7.28 7.45
C ARG A 73 -1.09 5.86 8.01
N PRO A 74 -1.79 5.66 9.13
CA PRO A 74 -1.93 4.34 9.73
C PRO A 74 -2.76 3.43 8.82
N HIS A 75 -2.47 2.13 8.87
CA HIS A 75 -3.24 1.12 8.16
C HIS A 75 -4.67 1.03 8.71
N VAL A 76 -5.64 1.33 7.85
CA VAL A 76 -7.06 1.11 8.07
C VAL A 76 -7.50 -0.01 7.12
N GLU A 77 -8.01 -1.13 7.63
CA GLU A 77 -8.42 -2.24 6.73
C GLU A 77 -9.90 -2.23 6.42
N LEU A 78 -10.79 -2.17 7.42
CA LEU A 78 -12.24 -2.07 7.18
C LEU A 78 -12.93 -1.31 8.28
N ILE A 79 -13.23 -0.04 8.04
CA ILE A 79 -14.09 0.72 8.95
C ILE A 79 -15.27 1.25 8.16
N GLN A 80 -16.47 0.88 8.61
CA GLN A 80 -17.70 1.42 8.08
C GLN A 80 -17.89 2.85 8.59
N GLU A 81 -18.34 3.77 7.74
CA GLU A 81 -18.41 5.19 8.06
C GLU A 81 -19.16 5.50 9.38
N ASP A 82 -20.17 4.71 9.74
CA ASP A 82 -20.98 4.85 10.96
C ASP A 82 -20.18 4.71 12.26
N ASP A 83 -19.06 3.99 12.23
CA ASP A 83 -18.18 3.80 13.38
C ASP A 83 -17.23 4.98 13.60
N TYR A 84 -17.14 5.92 12.66
CA TYR A 84 -16.35 7.13 12.83
C TYR A 84 -17.12 8.21 13.60
N VAL A 85 -16.37 8.93 14.42
CA VAL A 85 -16.87 10.07 15.19
C VAL A 85 -16.94 11.32 14.30
N TRP A 86 -17.98 12.13 14.54
CA TRP A 86 -18.17 13.41 13.87
C TRP A 86 -17.34 14.52 14.53
N HIS A 87 -16.73 15.35 13.68
CA HIS A 87 -16.02 16.58 14.04
C HIS A 87 -16.63 17.76 13.27
N ALA A 88 -16.33 18.99 13.71
CA ALA A 88 -16.58 20.16 12.86
C ALA A 88 -15.66 20.08 11.63
N ALA A 89 -16.20 20.36 10.44
CA ALA A 89 -15.41 20.27 9.21
C ALA A 89 -14.32 21.36 9.12
N GLU A 90 -13.10 20.98 8.79
CA GLU A 90 -11.96 21.88 8.64
C GLU A 90 -11.87 22.46 7.22
N LEU A 91 -12.73 23.45 6.94
CA LEU A 91 -12.84 24.11 5.64
C LEU A 91 -12.62 25.64 5.76
N PRO A 92 -11.37 26.11 5.97
CA PRO A 92 -11.10 27.52 6.22
C PRO A 92 -11.45 28.41 5.03
N GLY A 93 -11.85 29.64 5.34
CA GLY A 93 -12.29 30.64 4.36
C GLY A 93 -13.71 30.44 3.83
N GLY A 94 -14.41 29.37 4.25
CA GLY A 94 -15.79 29.13 3.89
C GLY A 94 -16.80 29.61 4.93
N GLU A 95 -18.02 29.87 4.47
CA GLU A 95 -19.18 30.22 5.28
C GLU A 95 -20.23 29.11 5.17
N GLY A 96 -20.86 28.75 6.29
CA GLY A 96 -21.83 27.65 6.38
C GLY A 96 -21.45 26.64 7.47
N ARG A 97 -22.26 25.60 7.66
CA ARG A 97 -22.01 24.54 8.66
C ARG A 97 -21.83 23.20 7.98
N ALA A 98 -20.77 22.49 8.34
CA ALA A 98 -20.50 21.14 7.92
C ALA A 98 -19.84 20.33 9.05
N SER A 99 -19.99 19.01 9.01
CA SER A 99 -19.28 18.08 9.89
C SER A 99 -18.48 17.08 9.07
N GLU A 100 -17.37 16.59 9.63
CA GLU A 100 -16.49 15.62 8.98
C GLU A 100 -16.31 14.35 9.83
N ARG A 101 -16.14 13.22 9.15
CA ARG A 101 -15.54 12.00 9.69
C ARG A 101 -14.16 11.87 9.07
N ARG A 102 -13.15 11.63 9.92
CA ARG A 102 -11.76 11.48 9.52
C ARG A 102 -11.47 10.00 9.27
N LEU A 103 -11.47 9.60 8.00
CA LEU A 103 -11.33 8.20 7.60
C LEU A 103 -9.88 7.72 7.76
N SER A 104 -8.92 8.56 7.39
CA SER A 104 -7.49 8.35 7.65
C SER A 104 -6.79 9.71 7.58
N VAL A 105 -5.81 9.93 8.46
CA VAL A 105 -5.10 11.21 8.62
C VAL A 105 -3.63 10.91 8.84
N ASP A 106 -2.78 11.71 8.18
CA ASP A 106 -1.36 11.88 8.47
C ASP A 106 -1.25 13.08 9.43
N GLU A 107 -0.79 12.84 10.66
CA GLU A 107 -0.72 13.90 11.67
C GLU A 107 0.52 14.80 11.46
N GLU A 108 1.47 14.35 10.64
CA GLU A 108 2.75 15.00 10.40
C GLU A 108 2.67 16.06 9.29
N ASP A 109 1.96 15.78 8.19
CA ASP A 109 1.82 16.71 7.06
C ASP A 109 0.39 17.23 6.81
N GLY A 110 -0.61 16.64 7.48
CA GLY A 110 -2.02 17.04 7.37
C GLY A 110 -2.80 16.38 6.24
N SER A 111 -2.19 15.45 5.49
CA SER A 111 -2.88 14.65 4.48
C SER A 111 -4.02 13.87 5.12
N SER A 112 -5.17 13.82 4.46
CA SER A 112 -6.38 13.26 5.06
C SER A 112 -7.41 12.81 4.03
N SER A 113 -8.06 11.69 4.33
CA SER A 113 -9.27 11.22 3.65
C SER A 113 -10.47 11.46 4.57
N LEU A 114 -11.43 12.24 4.10
CA LEU A 114 -12.56 12.72 4.89
C LEU A 114 -13.89 12.39 4.23
N ARG A 115 -14.90 12.22 5.06
CA ARG A 115 -16.31 12.22 4.66
C ARG A 115 -16.96 13.47 5.27
N ILE A 116 -17.53 14.35 4.44
CA ILE A 116 -18.08 15.64 4.90
C ILE A 116 -19.58 15.77 4.58
N ASP A 117 -20.36 16.18 5.57
CA ASP A 117 -21.80 16.42 5.49
C ASP A 117 -22.10 17.92 5.69
N PHE A 118 -22.81 18.52 4.75
CA PHE A 118 -23.17 19.94 4.77
C PHE A 118 -24.58 20.14 5.35
N HIS A 119 -24.67 20.91 6.44
CA HIS A 119 -25.89 21.15 7.22
C HIS A 119 -26.56 22.50 6.95
N THR A 120 -25.95 23.30 6.08
CA THR A 120 -26.50 24.51 5.47
C THR A 120 -25.90 24.63 4.07
N ASP A 121 -26.40 25.57 3.27
CA ASP A 121 -25.60 26.04 2.15
C ASP A 121 -24.23 26.47 2.66
N TRP A 122 -23.19 26.03 1.98
CA TRP A 122 -21.81 26.35 2.28
C TRP A 122 -21.15 26.95 1.05
N GLY A 123 -20.27 27.92 1.23
CA GLY A 123 -19.54 28.49 0.12
C GLY A 123 -18.21 29.10 0.53
N ARG A 124 -17.28 29.09 -0.41
CA ARG A 124 -15.97 29.73 -0.29
C ARG A 124 -15.63 30.41 -1.61
N GLY A 125 -15.12 31.65 -1.52
CA GLY A 125 -14.65 32.39 -2.69
C GLY A 125 -13.39 31.79 -3.31
N PRO A 126 -12.87 32.40 -4.39
CA PRO A 126 -11.63 31.95 -5.04
C PRO A 126 -10.44 31.94 -4.07
N GLY A 127 -9.49 31.03 -4.30
CA GLY A 127 -8.28 30.93 -3.49
C GLY A 127 -7.34 29.80 -3.89
N ILE A 128 -6.24 29.68 -3.15
CA ILE A 128 -5.17 28.72 -3.40
C ILE A 128 -5.11 27.73 -2.25
N HIS A 129 -5.17 26.44 -2.56
CA HIS A 129 -5.08 25.37 -1.57
C HIS A 129 -3.62 25.08 -1.19
N HIS A 130 -3.39 24.76 0.08
CA HIS A 130 -2.07 24.34 0.60
C HIS A 130 -1.80 22.85 0.42
N ALA A 131 -2.81 22.07 0.01
CA ALA A 131 -2.75 20.65 -0.30
C ALA A 131 -3.39 20.35 -1.67
N ASN A 132 -2.99 19.24 -2.29
CA ASN A 132 -3.73 18.68 -3.42
C ASN A 132 -5.09 18.24 -2.90
N THR A 133 -6.17 18.89 -3.34
CA THR A 133 -7.49 18.71 -2.77
C THR A 133 -8.44 18.07 -3.78
N GLU A 134 -9.16 17.03 -3.37
CA GLU A 134 -10.16 16.37 -4.22
C GLU A 134 -11.52 16.33 -3.54
N TYR A 135 -12.57 16.55 -4.32
CA TYR A 135 -13.97 16.45 -3.91
C TYR A 135 -14.65 15.39 -4.77
N TYR A 136 -15.38 14.47 -4.14
CA TYR A 136 -16.25 13.54 -4.84
C TYR A 136 -17.65 13.55 -4.23
N VAL A 137 -18.66 13.85 -5.05
CA VAL A 137 -20.05 14.01 -4.58
C VAL A 137 -20.72 12.65 -4.46
N LEU A 138 -21.07 12.26 -3.24
CA LEU A 138 -21.84 11.05 -2.96
C LEU A 138 -23.35 11.30 -3.13
N GLU A 139 -23.83 12.41 -2.58
CA GLU A 139 -25.21 12.89 -2.67
C GLU A 139 -25.21 14.42 -2.70
N GLY A 140 -26.19 15.04 -3.35
CA GLY A 140 -26.29 16.51 -3.45
C GLY A 140 -25.57 17.09 -4.67
N GLU A 141 -25.07 18.33 -4.54
CA GLU A 141 -24.51 19.10 -5.65
C GLU A 141 -23.43 20.10 -5.18
N ILE A 142 -22.38 20.24 -5.99
CA ILE A 142 -21.38 21.30 -5.90
C ILE A 142 -21.54 22.22 -7.12
N ASP A 143 -21.37 23.53 -6.92
CA ASP A 143 -21.21 24.54 -7.96
C ASP A 143 -19.79 25.12 -7.89
N TYR A 144 -18.97 24.80 -8.89
CA TYR A 144 -17.60 25.30 -9.05
C TYR A 144 -17.53 26.31 -10.19
N GLY A 145 -17.27 27.59 -9.90
CA GLY A 145 -17.14 28.62 -10.92
C GLY A 145 -18.38 28.78 -11.84
N GLY A 146 -19.56 28.35 -11.39
CA GLY A 146 -20.82 28.36 -12.15
C GLY A 146 -21.15 27.01 -12.81
N ARG A 147 -20.28 26.01 -12.69
CA ARG A 147 -20.50 24.65 -13.18
C ARG A 147 -21.03 23.79 -12.03
N LYS A 148 -22.31 23.44 -12.13
CA LYS A 148 -22.99 22.50 -11.22
C LYS A 148 -22.67 21.06 -11.57
N ILE A 149 -22.28 20.27 -10.57
CA ILE A 149 -22.03 18.83 -10.65
C ILE A 149 -22.71 18.12 -9.47
N GLY A 150 -23.58 17.16 -9.78
CA GLY A 150 -24.32 16.37 -8.79
C GLY A 150 -23.56 15.14 -8.32
N LYS A 151 -24.28 14.12 -7.85
CA LYS A 151 -23.74 12.78 -7.53
C LYS A 151 -22.79 12.28 -8.63
N GLY A 152 -21.64 11.74 -8.22
CA GLY A 152 -20.56 11.31 -9.12
C GLY A 152 -19.73 12.47 -9.68
N GLY A 153 -20.03 13.71 -9.31
CA GLY A 153 -19.21 14.87 -9.60
C GLY A 153 -17.86 14.76 -8.91
N TYR A 154 -16.79 15.03 -9.66
CA TYR A 154 -15.41 15.03 -9.18
C TYR A 154 -14.75 16.37 -9.47
N LEU A 155 -14.10 16.95 -8.47
CA LEU A 155 -13.31 18.17 -8.57
C LEU A 155 -11.91 17.92 -7.98
N TYR A 156 -10.86 18.15 -8.76
CA TYR A 156 -9.47 18.20 -8.29
C TYR A 156 -8.98 19.64 -8.32
N ALA A 157 -8.53 20.12 -7.18
CA ALA A 157 -7.96 21.44 -6.93
C ALA A 157 -6.49 21.27 -6.50
N PRO A 158 -5.52 21.43 -7.42
CA PRO A 158 -4.11 21.20 -7.12
C PRO A 158 -3.55 22.24 -6.15
N LYS A 159 -2.57 21.81 -5.34
CA LYS A 159 -1.79 22.67 -4.44
C LYS A 159 -1.16 23.83 -5.22
N GLY A 160 -1.27 25.04 -4.67
CA GLY A 160 -0.61 26.22 -5.25
C GLY A 160 -1.26 26.77 -6.53
N VAL A 161 -2.35 26.17 -7.03
CA VAL A 161 -3.11 26.65 -8.19
C VAL A 161 -4.29 27.53 -7.72
N PRO A 162 -4.51 28.72 -8.30
CA PRO A 162 -5.71 29.50 -8.06
C PRO A 162 -6.97 28.75 -8.52
N ASN A 163 -7.86 28.49 -7.58
CA ASN A 163 -9.15 27.86 -7.79
C ASN A 163 -10.27 28.90 -7.75
N ASP A 164 -11.33 28.65 -8.49
CA ASP A 164 -12.54 29.48 -8.48
C ASP A 164 -13.35 29.22 -7.20
N TYR A 165 -14.46 29.95 -7.04
CA TYR A 165 -15.38 29.72 -5.94
C TYR A 165 -15.97 28.32 -5.97
N VAL A 166 -16.25 27.79 -4.77
CA VAL A 166 -16.99 26.56 -4.54
C VAL A 166 -18.23 26.90 -3.72
N ARG A 167 -19.40 26.49 -4.18
CA ARG A 167 -20.63 26.48 -3.38
C ARG A 167 -21.16 25.05 -3.30
N ILE A 168 -21.68 24.69 -2.14
CA ILE A 168 -22.15 23.35 -1.82
C ILE A 168 -23.53 23.49 -1.20
N ALA A 169 -24.52 22.83 -1.80
CA ALA A 169 -25.90 22.92 -1.35
C ALA A 169 -26.08 22.20 0.00
N GLU A 170 -26.99 22.70 0.84
CA GLU A 170 -27.42 22.01 2.06
C GLU A 170 -27.82 20.55 1.77
N GLY A 171 -27.43 19.62 2.65
CA GLY A 171 -27.71 18.19 2.52
C GLY A 171 -26.73 17.44 1.60
N THR A 172 -25.78 18.14 0.98
CA THR A 172 -24.73 17.51 0.18
C THR A 172 -23.77 16.70 1.06
N LYS A 173 -23.33 15.57 0.51
CA LYS A 173 -22.41 14.63 1.12
C LYS A 173 -21.27 14.35 0.17
N ILE A 174 -20.05 14.55 0.62
CA ILE A 174 -18.85 14.36 -0.21
C ILE A 174 -17.84 13.46 0.48
N LEU A 175 -16.99 12.86 -0.34
CA LEU A 175 -15.63 12.50 0.05
C LEU A 175 -14.73 13.70 -0.26
N HIS A 176 -13.84 14.01 0.66
CA HIS A 176 -12.89 15.12 0.56
C HIS A 176 -11.50 14.63 0.91
N TYR A 177 -10.56 14.78 -0.01
CA TYR A 177 -9.18 14.34 0.16
C TYR A 177 -8.24 15.52 0.16
N ARG A 178 -7.18 15.44 0.97
CA ARG A 178 -6.05 16.37 0.99
C ARG A 178 -4.77 15.54 0.98
N GLU A 179 -3.86 15.83 0.05
CA GLU A 179 -2.53 15.20 0.03
C GLU A 179 -1.42 16.25 0.02
N TYR A 180 -0.34 15.94 0.73
CA TYR A 180 0.91 16.71 0.79
C TYR A 180 0.72 18.14 1.34
N GLY A 181 -0.19 18.30 2.30
CA GLY A 181 -0.43 19.57 2.98
C GLY A 181 -1.67 19.55 3.87
N ASP A 182 -1.79 20.59 4.69
CA ASP A 182 -2.88 20.77 5.64
C ASP A 182 -4.13 21.42 5.01
N ALA A 183 -5.07 21.84 5.86
CA ALA A 183 -6.32 22.50 5.46
C ALA A 183 -6.14 23.93 4.91
N GLY A 184 -4.93 24.47 4.89
CA GLY A 184 -4.63 25.86 4.60
C GLY A 184 -5.18 26.35 3.25
N PHE A 185 -5.58 27.61 3.24
CA PHE A 185 -6.23 28.25 2.09
C PHE A 185 -5.94 29.75 2.05
N ASP A 186 -5.36 30.21 0.94
CA ASP A 186 -5.09 31.62 0.71
C ASP A 186 -6.18 32.20 -0.21
N ALA A 187 -7.04 33.06 0.32
CA ALA A 187 -8.06 33.73 -0.48
C ALA A 187 -7.42 34.66 -1.52
N VAL A 188 -7.98 34.68 -2.73
CA VAL A 188 -7.55 35.56 -3.82
C VAL A 188 -8.75 36.20 -4.51
N ASP A 189 -8.53 37.29 -5.24
CA ASP A 189 -9.63 38.00 -5.91
C ASP A 189 -10.24 37.22 -7.09
N SER A 190 -9.44 36.37 -7.77
CA SER A 190 -9.90 35.55 -8.89
C SER A 190 -8.85 34.49 -9.29
N VAL A 191 -9.25 33.57 -10.19
CA VAL A 191 -8.36 32.58 -10.83
C VAL A 191 -7.20 33.19 -11.64
N ALA A 192 -7.21 34.51 -11.89
CA ALA A 192 -6.10 35.23 -12.54
C ALA A 192 -4.93 35.54 -11.60
N ALA A 193 -5.06 35.25 -10.30
CA ALA A 193 -3.97 35.37 -9.34
C ALA A 193 -2.73 34.54 -9.76
N PRO A 194 -1.52 34.92 -9.35
CA PRO A 194 -0.34 34.10 -9.64
C PRO A 194 -0.41 32.76 -8.91
N ARG A 195 -0.18 31.67 -9.65
CA ARG A 195 0.07 30.34 -9.07
C ARG A 195 1.43 30.30 -8.35
N TRP A 196 1.59 29.40 -7.39
CA TRP A 196 2.90 29.15 -6.76
C TRP A 196 3.89 28.61 -7.79
N SER A 197 5.18 28.87 -7.58
CA SER A 197 6.22 28.57 -8.57
C SER A 197 6.44 27.08 -8.82
N ASP A 198 6.12 26.25 -7.83
CA ASP A 198 6.24 24.79 -7.84
C ASP A 198 4.89 24.08 -8.04
N ALA A 199 3.80 24.84 -8.21
CA ALA A 199 2.48 24.29 -8.52
C ALA A 199 2.51 23.52 -9.84
N ARG A 200 1.83 22.38 -9.86
CA ARG A 200 1.70 21.50 -11.03
C ARG A 200 0.23 21.30 -11.34
N GLU A 201 -0.01 20.82 -12.57
CA GLU A 201 -1.33 20.45 -13.07
C GLU A 201 -2.30 21.64 -13.12
N ASP A 202 -3.54 21.39 -13.50
CA ASP A 202 -4.61 22.36 -13.53
C ASP A 202 -5.86 21.75 -12.88
N VAL A 203 -6.84 22.59 -12.56
CA VAL A 203 -8.10 22.15 -11.95
C VAL A 203 -8.86 21.20 -12.89
N ILE A 204 -9.34 20.07 -12.36
CA ILE A 204 -10.14 19.09 -13.11
C ILE A 204 -11.56 19.09 -12.56
N VAL A 205 -12.55 19.13 -13.46
CA VAL A 205 -13.97 18.99 -13.09
C VAL A 205 -14.63 17.96 -14.01
N ILE A 206 -15.07 16.85 -13.43
CA ILE A 206 -15.60 15.67 -14.14
C ILE A 206 -17.00 15.33 -13.63
N ASP A 207 -17.88 14.95 -14.55
CA ASP A 207 -19.10 14.23 -14.24
C ASP A 207 -18.85 12.75 -14.54
N SER A 208 -18.60 11.95 -13.49
CA SER A 208 -18.24 10.55 -13.67
C SER A 208 -19.43 9.66 -14.06
N GLU A 209 -20.67 10.09 -13.81
CA GLU A 209 -21.88 9.39 -14.22
C GLU A 209 -22.03 9.43 -15.76
N ALA A 210 -21.62 10.55 -16.38
CA ALA A 210 -21.60 10.70 -17.83
C ALA A 210 -20.45 9.95 -18.52
N MET A 211 -19.46 9.46 -17.78
CA MET A 211 -18.34 8.69 -18.33
C MET A 211 -18.74 7.25 -18.65
N LYS A 212 -18.06 6.68 -19.65
CA LYS A 212 -18.15 5.25 -19.94
C LYS A 212 -17.17 4.47 -19.07
N TRP A 213 -17.54 3.25 -18.75
CA TRP A 213 -16.65 2.28 -18.12
C TRP A 213 -15.75 1.65 -19.17
N ASP A 214 -14.44 1.66 -18.92
CA ASP A 214 -13.48 0.91 -19.72
C ASP A 214 -13.13 -0.39 -18.99
N ALA A 215 -12.86 -1.46 -19.74
CA ALA A 215 -12.28 -2.66 -19.13
C ALA A 215 -10.88 -2.33 -18.58
N VAL A 216 -10.51 -2.89 -17.43
CA VAL A 216 -9.16 -2.71 -16.89
C VAL A 216 -8.12 -3.22 -17.91
N PRO A 217 -7.16 -2.38 -18.35
CA PRO A 217 -6.30 -2.68 -19.50
C PRO A 217 -5.17 -3.69 -19.21
N ASN A 218 -4.84 -3.92 -17.94
CA ASN A 218 -3.72 -4.77 -17.53
C ASN A 218 -4.18 -6.20 -17.23
N PRO A 219 -3.43 -7.24 -17.64
CA PRO A 219 -3.74 -8.64 -17.36
C PRO A 219 -3.47 -9.05 -15.90
N GLY A 220 -3.26 -8.08 -14.99
CA GLY A 220 -2.96 -8.33 -13.59
C GLY A 220 -4.12 -9.02 -12.87
N PRO A 221 -5.22 -8.31 -12.60
CA PRO A 221 -6.40 -8.87 -11.93
C PRO A 221 -7.20 -9.82 -12.83
N MET A 222 -8.03 -10.66 -12.22
CA MET A 222 -9.02 -11.48 -12.94
C MET A 222 -9.93 -10.60 -13.83
N PRO A 223 -10.30 -11.05 -15.05
CA PRO A 223 -11.23 -10.30 -15.92
C PRO A 223 -12.58 -10.04 -15.24
N GLY A 224 -13.21 -8.90 -15.56
CA GLY A 224 -14.49 -8.48 -14.97
C GLY A 224 -14.41 -7.22 -14.09
N LEU A 225 -13.23 -6.56 -14.07
CA LEU A 225 -13.06 -5.23 -13.53
C LEU A 225 -13.16 -4.16 -14.63
N PHE A 226 -13.79 -3.05 -14.26
CA PHE A 226 -13.95 -1.86 -15.09
C PHE A 226 -13.42 -0.63 -14.36
N ILE A 227 -12.96 0.36 -15.11
CA ILE A 227 -12.30 1.55 -14.58
C ILE A 227 -12.80 2.84 -15.23
N LYS A 228 -12.83 3.92 -14.44
CA LYS A 228 -12.92 5.31 -14.89
C LYS A 228 -11.82 6.10 -14.21
N TYR A 229 -10.87 6.63 -14.98
CA TYR A 229 -9.83 7.51 -14.45
C TYR A 229 -10.39 8.91 -14.25
N LEU A 230 -10.30 9.43 -13.02
CA LEU A 230 -10.77 10.78 -12.67
C LEU A 230 -9.60 11.78 -12.63
N HIS A 231 -8.45 11.33 -12.14
CA HIS A 231 -7.21 12.10 -12.10
C HIS A 231 -6.02 11.16 -12.20
N VAL A 232 -4.98 11.57 -12.93
CA VAL A 232 -3.69 10.88 -13.05
C VAL A 232 -2.60 11.95 -13.10
N ASP A 233 -1.73 11.98 -12.09
CA ASP A 233 -0.52 12.79 -12.09
C ASP A 233 0.54 12.10 -12.98
N PRO A 234 0.91 12.70 -14.12
CA PRO A 234 1.87 12.09 -15.05
C PRO A 234 3.31 12.04 -14.51
N THR A 235 3.60 12.76 -13.42
CA THR A 235 4.94 12.86 -12.82
C THR A 235 5.14 11.83 -11.74
N THR A 236 4.19 11.73 -10.81
CA THR A 236 4.29 10.82 -9.65
C THR A 236 3.66 9.47 -9.93
N GLY A 237 2.75 9.40 -10.90
CA GLY A 237 1.90 8.23 -11.11
C GLY A 237 0.78 8.13 -10.08
N PHE A 238 0.53 9.18 -9.27
CA PHE A 238 -0.64 9.27 -8.39
C PHE A 238 -1.92 9.26 -9.23
N TYR A 239 -2.98 8.58 -8.77
CA TYR A 239 -4.25 8.60 -9.48
C TYR A 239 -5.45 8.26 -8.62
N THR A 240 -6.55 8.90 -8.99
CA THR A 240 -7.90 8.66 -8.46
C THR A 240 -8.78 8.06 -9.56
N ARG A 241 -9.50 7.00 -9.22
CA ARG A 241 -10.30 6.22 -10.15
C ARG A 241 -11.58 5.72 -9.51
N LEU A 242 -12.60 5.50 -10.32
CA LEU A 242 -13.66 4.56 -9.96
C LEU A 242 -13.28 3.17 -10.50
N VAL A 243 -13.44 2.15 -9.68
CA VAL A 243 -13.31 0.75 -10.08
C VAL A 243 -14.63 0.06 -9.82
N HIS A 244 -15.15 -0.65 -10.81
CA HIS A 244 -16.33 -1.49 -10.69
C HIS A 244 -15.96 -2.94 -10.96
N ALA A 245 -16.26 -3.81 -10.01
CA ALA A 245 -16.21 -5.25 -10.16
C ALA A 245 -17.63 -5.76 -10.41
N GLN A 246 -17.83 -6.49 -11.51
CA GLN A 246 -19.13 -7.09 -11.82
C GLN A 246 -19.58 -8.07 -10.74
N GLU A 247 -20.87 -8.41 -10.70
CA GLU A 247 -21.41 -9.44 -9.80
C GLU A 247 -20.67 -10.79 -9.94
N GLY A 248 -20.33 -11.41 -8.81
CA GLY A 248 -19.64 -12.69 -8.77
C GLY A 248 -18.19 -12.66 -9.28
N TRP A 249 -17.61 -11.48 -9.47
CA TRP A 249 -16.19 -11.34 -9.74
C TRP A 249 -15.40 -11.80 -8.53
N ALA A 250 -14.36 -12.61 -8.77
CA ALA A 250 -13.49 -13.09 -7.70
C ALA A 250 -12.03 -13.12 -8.14
N ASP A 251 -11.12 -12.72 -7.25
CA ASP A 251 -9.69 -12.93 -7.38
C ASP A 251 -9.13 -13.43 -6.05
N HIS A 252 -8.77 -14.70 -6.07
CA HIS A 252 -8.39 -15.48 -4.90
C HIS A 252 -6.87 -15.61 -4.78
N ARG A 253 -6.11 -14.72 -5.42
CA ARG A 253 -4.67 -14.57 -5.23
C ARG A 253 -4.42 -13.43 -4.25
N LEU A 254 -3.50 -13.61 -3.31
CA LEU A 254 -3.13 -12.53 -2.39
C LEU A 254 -2.25 -11.51 -3.10
N ALA A 255 -2.76 -10.28 -3.24
CA ALA A 255 -2.08 -9.17 -3.86
C ALA A 255 -1.34 -8.30 -2.84
N HIS A 256 -0.30 -7.63 -3.32
CA HIS A 256 0.34 -6.48 -2.68
C HIS A 256 1.00 -5.62 -3.76
N HIS A 257 1.31 -4.36 -3.43
CA HIS A 257 1.68 -3.33 -4.40
C HIS A 257 2.81 -2.42 -3.87
N PRO A 258 3.56 -1.73 -4.74
CA PRO A 258 4.62 -0.80 -4.33
C PRO A 258 4.10 0.54 -3.77
N CYS A 259 2.84 0.86 -4.01
CA CYS A 259 2.17 2.10 -3.62
C CYS A 259 1.12 1.83 -2.53
N TYR A 260 0.67 2.88 -1.84
CA TYR A 260 -0.52 2.75 -1.02
C TYR A 260 -1.75 2.52 -1.90
N GLU A 261 -2.76 1.89 -1.32
CA GLU A 261 -4.08 1.81 -1.91
C GLU A 261 -5.13 2.17 -0.87
N GLU A 262 -6.03 3.08 -1.21
CA GLU A 262 -7.20 3.38 -0.38
C GLU A 262 -8.48 3.33 -1.21
N ALA A 263 -9.59 2.99 -0.55
CA ALA A 263 -10.88 2.94 -1.21
C ALA A 263 -12.03 3.32 -0.29
N TYR A 264 -13.08 3.88 -0.88
CA TYR A 264 -14.39 4.03 -0.28
C TYR A 264 -15.43 3.34 -1.16
N THR A 265 -16.23 2.44 -0.59
CA THR A 265 -17.30 1.74 -1.33
C THR A 265 -18.48 2.66 -1.60
N THR A 266 -18.80 2.88 -2.88
CA THR A 266 -19.88 3.77 -3.34
C THR A 266 -21.11 3.02 -3.86
N GLN A 267 -20.99 1.72 -4.12
CA GLN A 267 -22.09 0.85 -4.53
C GLN A 267 -21.79 -0.61 -4.21
N GLY A 268 -22.83 -1.37 -3.87
CA GLY A 268 -22.74 -2.82 -3.73
C GLY A 268 -21.89 -3.26 -2.55
N HIS A 269 -21.40 -4.50 -2.59
CA HIS A 269 -20.46 -4.99 -1.59
C HIS A 269 -19.59 -6.15 -2.08
N MET A 270 -18.46 -6.33 -1.41
CA MET A 270 -17.49 -7.38 -1.64
C MET A 270 -17.12 -8.05 -0.32
N GLU A 271 -17.03 -9.36 -0.33
CA GLU A 271 -16.52 -10.16 0.78
C GLU A 271 -15.05 -10.50 0.53
N TYR A 272 -14.27 -10.49 1.61
CA TYR A 272 -12.90 -10.97 1.60
C TYR A 272 -12.44 -11.37 3.00
N ASN A 273 -11.21 -11.87 3.10
CA ASN A 273 -10.64 -12.52 4.29
C ASN A 273 -10.59 -11.67 5.59
N PHE A 274 -10.81 -10.35 5.52
CA PHE A 274 -10.88 -9.47 6.69
C PHE A 274 -12.30 -8.97 7.01
N GLY A 275 -13.30 -9.28 6.18
CA GLY A 275 -14.70 -8.91 6.37
C GLY A 275 -15.40 -8.48 5.08
N THR A 276 -16.47 -7.70 5.23
CA THR A 276 -17.27 -7.19 4.11
C THR A 276 -17.00 -5.71 3.86
N LEU A 277 -16.71 -5.37 2.60
CA LEU A 277 -16.68 -4.01 2.08
C LEU A 277 -18.08 -3.66 1.58
N ASP A 278 -18.95 -3.14 2.45
CA ASP A 278 -20.29 -2.65 2.09
C ASP A 278 -20.31 -1.14 1.83
N LEU A 279 -21.47 -0.61 1.41
CA LEU A 279 -21.65 0.82 1.15
C LEU A 279 -21.19 1.67 2.36
N GLY A 280 -20.27 2.59 2.10
CA GLY A 280 -19.70 3.44 3.15
C GLY A 280 -18.54 2.84 3.93
N THR A 281 -18.06 1.65 3.56
CA THR A 281 -16.82 1.10 4.11
C THR A 281 -15.60 1.76 3.46
N TYR A 282 -14.61 2.08 4.29
CA TYR A 282 -13.33 2.67 3.91
C TYR A 282 -12.14 1.81 4.33
N PHE A 283 -11.09 1.82 3.51
CA PHE A 283 -9.77 1.31 3.85
C PHE A 283 -8.64 2.23 3.37
N PHE A 284 -7.50 2.16 4.05
CA PHE A 284 -6.21 2.72 3.67
C PHE A 284 -5.12 1.69 3.94
N ARG A 285 -4.54 1.13 2.87
CA ARG A 285 -3.46 0.16 2.94
C ARG A 285 -2.15 0.83 2.52
N PRO A 286 -1.18 1.01 3.44
CA PRO A 286 0.17 1.38 3.08
C PRO A 286 0.78 0.44 2.03
N ALA A 287 1.88 0.86 1.41
CA ALA A 287 2.58 0.04 0.44
C ALA A 287 2.92 -1.34 1.02
N ARG A 288 2.86 -2.36 0.15
CA ARG A 288 3.22 -3.77 0.44
C ARG A 288 2.31 -4.51 1.40
N VAL A 289 1.28 -3.87 1.96
CA VAL A 289 0.27 -4.56 2.77
C VAL A 289 -0.43 -5.60 1.91
N LYS A 290 -0.40 -6.85 2.37
CA LYS A 290 -0.96 -7.98 1.67
C LYS A 290 -2.46 -8.14 1.92
N HIS A 291 -3.23 -8.41 0.86
CA HIS A 291 -4.69 -8.46 0.91
C HIS A 291 -5.31 -9.34 -0.19
N GLY A 292 -6.59 -9.66 -0.03
CA GLY A 292 -7.32 -10.70 -0.78
C GLY A 292 -7.69 -11.84 0.18
N HIS A 293 -8.63 -12.74 -0.08
CA HIS A 293 -9.22 -13.14 -1.34
C HIS A 293 -10.52 -12.39 -1.59
N PHE A 294 -10.76 -11.89 -2.80
CA PHE A 294 -11.91 -11.04 -3.07
C PHE A 294 -13.03 -11.78 -3.78
N THR A 295 -14.28 -11.54 -3.37
CA THR A 295 -15.49 -11.97 -4.07
C THR A 295 -16.58 -10.90 -3.99
N THR A 296 -17.06 -10.39 -5.13
CA THR A 296 -18.20 -9.47 -5.17
C THR A 296 -19.54 -10.20 -5.10
N MET A 297 -20.49 -9.55 -4.45
CA MET A 297 -21.81 -10.10 -4.22
C MET A 297 -22.83 -9.57 -5.25
N GLU A 298 -24.13 -9.81 -5.01
CA GLU A 298 -25.23 -9.37 -5.88
C GLU A 298 -25.10 -7.87 -6.26
N GLY A 299 -25.21 -7.57 -7.55
CA GLY A 299 -25.06 -6.22 -8.10
C GLY A 299 -23.61 -5.74 -8.28
N GLY A 300 -22.62 -6.56 -7.93
CA GLY A 300 -21.21 -6.21 -7.97
C GLY A 300 -20.83 -5.21 -6.88
N ALA A 301 -19.69 -4.54 -7.06
CA ALA A 301 -19.23 -3.49 -6.15
C ALA A 301 -18.48 -2.39 -6.89
N THR A 302 -18.63 -1.15 -6.42
CA THR A 302 -17.92 0.02 -6.96
C THR A 302 -17.23 0.77 -5.84
N TRP A 303 -16.01 1.22 -6.11
CA TRP A 303 -15.22 2.01 -5.19
C TRP A 303 -14.67 3.26 -5.85
N LEU A 304 -14.58 4.34 -5.08
CA LEU A 304 -13.63 5.41 -5.36
C LEU A 304 -12.29 5.01 -4.75
N LEU A 305 -11.26 4.91 -5.59
CA LEU A 305 -10.00 4.26 -5.27
C LEU A 305 -8.82 5.17 -5.62
N ARG A 306 -7.85 5.30 -4.72
CA ARG A 306 -6.68 6.18 -4.87
C ARG A 306 -5.38 5.42 -4.60
N SER A 307 -4.33 5.77 -5.33
CA SER A 307 -2.99 5.20 -5.17
C SER A 307 -1.94 6.28 -5.45
N ASP A 308 -0.86 6.34 -4.67
CA ASP A 308 0.23 7.32 -4.83
C ASP A 308 1.30 6.94 -5.86
N GLY A 309 1.07 5.88 -6.62
CA GLY A 309 1.94 5.42 -7.68
C GLY A 309 1.30 4.27 -8.47
N GLU A 310 1.94 3.87 -9.56
CA GLU A 310 1.43 2.81 -10.44
C GLU A 310 1.14 1.50 -9.68
N LEU A 311 -0.11 1.03 -9.72
CA LEU A 311 -0.56 -0.19 -9.04
C LEU A 311 -0.11 -1.46 -9.79
N ALA A 312 1.16 -1.80 -9.64
CA ALA A 312 1.69 -3.10 -10.05
C ALA A 312 1.27 -4.19 -9.05
N ASN A 313 0.43 -5.14 -9.49
CA ASN A 313 -0.08 -6.23 -8.66
C ASN A 313 0.95 -7.36 -8.55
N TRP A 314 1.42 -7.64 -7.34
CA TRP A 314 2.28 -8.79 -7.04
C TRP A 314 1.49 -9.84 -6.27
N TYR A 315 1.44 -11.05 -6.83
CA TYR A 315 0.62 -12.14 -6.29
C TYR A 315 1.45 -13.16 -5.52
N THR A 316 0.88 -13.65 -4.42
CA THR A 316 1.35 -14.86 -3.74
C THR A 316 0.25 -15.91 -3.77
N GLN A 317 0.67 -17.16 -3.89
CA GLN A 317 -0.18 -18.34 -3.70
C GLN A 317 0.52 -19.31 -2.76
N ASN A 318 -0.24 -20.27 -2.22
CA ASN A 318 0.28 -21.29 -1.32
C ASN A 318 0.90 -20.71 -0.05
N GLU A 319 0.39 -19.56 0.39
CA GLU A 319 0.80 -18.85 1.57
C GLU A 319 0.63 -19.68 2.85
N TRP A 320 1.50 -19.41 3.81
CA TRP A 320 1.40 -19.93 5.15
C TRP A 320 2.04 -18.94 6.11
N VAL A 321 1.51 -18.89 7.32
CA VAL A 321 2.13 -18.19 8.46
C VAL A 321 2.31 -19.22 9.56
N ARG A 322 3.49 -19.25 10.17
CA ARG A 322 3.73 -19.99 11.41
C ARG A 322 4.35 -19.04 12.43
N TRP A 323 3.75 -19.01 13.60
CA TRP A 323 4.20 -18.19 14.72
C TRP A 323 4.24 -19.03 15.99
N GLY A 324 5.21 -18.77 16.87
CA GLY A 324 5.36 -19.50 18.12
C GLY A 324 6.39 -18.89 19.04
N GLY A 325 6.50 -19.45 20.24
CA GLY A 325 7.44 -19.01 21.26
C GLY A 325 7.25 -19.79 22.57
N GLU A 326 7.53 -19.11 23.67
CA GLU A 326 7.44 -19.65 25.02
C GLU A 326 6.41 -18.85 25.82
N GLY A 327 5.31 -19.49 26.21
CA GLY A 327 4.27 -18.92 27.06
C GLY A 327 4.73 -18.87 28.51
N VAL A 328 4.86 -17.67 29.07
CA VAL A 328 5.43 -17.46 30.41
C VAL A 328 4.38 -17.37 31.52
N ASN A 329 3.12 -17.13 31.16
CA ASN A 329 1.99 -17.01 32.08
C ASN A 329 0.68 -17.55 31.47
N TYR A 330 0.78 -18.32 30.38
CA TYR A 330 -0.37 -18.93 29.72
C TYR A 330 0.04 -20.25 29.06
N GLY A 331 -0.94 -21.12 28.89
CA GLY A 331 -0.80 -22.35 28.12
C GLY A 331 -2.16 -22.80 27.56
N PRO A 332 -2.25 -24.03 27.04
CA PRO A 332 -3.49 -24.58 26.50
C PRO A 332 -4.67 -24.60 27.49
N GLU A 333 -4.37 -24.64 28.79
CA GLU A 333 -5.36 -24.63 29.88
C GLU A 333 -5.80 -23.20 30.29
N GLY A 334 -5.23 -22.15 29.68
CA GLY A 334 -5.55 -20.75 29.94
C GLY A 334 -4.44 -19.98 30.66
N LEU A 335 -4.84 -18.92 31.36
CA LEU A 335 -3.96 -18.07 32.18
C LEU A 335 -3.46 -18.85 33.39
N ASP A 336 -2.14 -18.92 33.57
CA ASP A 336 -1.50 -19.43 34.78
C ASP A 336 -0.53 -18.35 35.30
N GLU A 337 -0.92 -17.70 36.40
CA GLU A 337 -0.10 -16.66 37.03
C GLU A 337 0.87 -17.24 38.07
N SER A 338 0.82 -18.55 38.34
CA SER A 338 1.74 -19.19 39.29
C SER A 338 3.12 -19.43 38.65
N PRO A 339 4.22 -19.47 39.43
CA PRO A 339 5.52 -19.77 38.86
C PRO A 339 5.56 -21.17 38.22
N HIS A 340 5.71 -21.21 36.90
CA HIS A 340 5.87 -22.43 36.13
C HIS A 340 6.99 -22.27 35.08
N PRO A 341 7.61 -23.36 34.61
CA PRO A 341 8.47 -23.31 33.44
C PRO A 341 7.72 -22.75 32.23
N ALA A 342 8.40 -21.99 31.37
CA ALA A 342 7.77 -21.50 30.15
C ALA A 342 7.31 -22.67 29.28
N VAL A 343 6.13 -22.53 28.67
CA VAL A 343 5.50 -23.59 27.88
C VAL A 343 5.71 -23.29 26.40
N PRO A 344 6.39 -24.18 25.65
CA PRO A 344 6.51 -24.01 24.21
C PRO A 344 5.14 -24.01 23.54
N TRP A 345 4.94 -23.08 22.62
CA TRP A 345 3.72 -23.01 21.82
C TRP A 345 4.07 -22.59 20.40
N ALA A 346 3.33 -23.13 19.43
CA ALA A 346 3.37 -22.68 18.06
C ALA A 346 2.02 -22.96 17.40
N HIS A 347 1.59 -22.05 16.53
CA HIS A 347 0.45 -22.22 15.66
C HIS A 347 0.85 -21.84 14.24
N SER A 348 0.29 -22.55 13.29
CA SER A 348 0.34 -22.19 11.88
C SER A 348 -1.04 -22.08 11.30
N THR A 349 -1.14 -21.42 10.15
CA THR A 349 -2.38 -21.38 9.38
C THR A 349 -2.83 -22.79 8.99
N HIS A 350 -1.88 -23.72 8.82
CA HIS A 350 -2.16 -25.15 8.62
C HIS A 350 -2.79 -25.82 9.87
N ASP A 351 -2.30 -25.52 11.07
CA ASP A 351 -2.84 -26.08 12.33
C ASP A 351 -4.23 -25.54 12.67
N MET A 352 -4.51 -24.30 12.26
CA MET A 352 -5.80 -23.62 12.49
C MET A 352 -6.86 -23.94 11.43
N ALA A 353 -6.47 -24.65 10.36
CA ALA A 353 -7.39 -24.92 9.27
C ALA A 353 -8.30 -26.12 9.60
N GLU A 354 -9.60 -25.84 9.60
CA GLU A 354 -10.65 -26.86 9.48
C GLU A 354 -11.13 -26.91 8.01
N PRO A 355 -11.81 -27.95 7.52
CA PRO A 355 -12.44 -27.87 6.19
C PRO A 355 -13.60 -26.86 6.23
N TRP A 356 -13.29 -25.57 6.06
CA TRP A 356 -14.22 -24.45 6.13
C TRP A 356 -14.55 -23.85 4.75
N ARG A 357 -13.64 -23.98 3.77
CA ARG A 357 -13.89 -23.50 2.41
C ARG A 357 -14.99 -24.32 1.74
N THR A 358 -15.97 -23.61 1.21
CA THR A 358 -17.07 -24.21 0.44
C THR A 358 -16.58 -24.74 -0.91
N ASP A 359 -17.39 -25.57 -1.56
CA ASP A 359 -17.13 -26.01 -2.94
C ASP A 359 -17.01 -24.81 -3.90
N GLU A 360 -17.74 -23.73 -3.62
CA GLU A 360 -17.69 -22.49 -4.38
C GLU A 360 -16.36 -21.74 -4.20
N ASP A 361 -15.84 -21.64 -2.96
CA ASP A 361 -14.53 -21.04 -2.71
C ASP A 361 -13.43 -21.83 -3.41
N MET A 362 -13.50 -23.16 -3.37
CA MET A 362 -12.53 -24.03 -4.06
C MET A 362 -12.61 -23.88 -5.58
N ARG A 363 -13.81 -23.68 -6.13
CA ARG A 363 -14.01 -23.38 -7.55
C ARG A 363 -13.38 -22.04 -7.93
N GLN A 364 -13.57 -21.00 -7.11
CA GLN A 364 -13.01 -19.66 -7.32
C GLN A 364 -11.48 -19.65 -7.24
N LEU A 365 -10.89 -20.25 -6.19
CA LEU A 365 -9.45 -20.48 -6.06
C LEU A 365 -8.87 -21.18 -7.29
N THR A 366 -9.51 -22.27 -7.72
CA THR A 366 -9.07 -23.03 -8.90
C THR A 366 -9.14 -22.20 -10.18
N ALA A 367 -10.15 -21.33 -10.31
CA ALA A 367 -10.26 -20.43 -11.45
C ALA A 367 -9.14 -19.38 -11.47
N SER A 368 -8.82 -18.75 -10.33
CA SER A 368 -7.70 -17.81 -10.22
C SER A 368 -6.34 -18.48 -10.49
N TRP A 369 -6.14 -19.70 -9.99
CA TRP A 369 -4.97 -20.52 -10.30
C TRP A 369 -4.86 -20.83 -11.79
N GLN A 370 -5.96 -21.28 -12.42
CA GLN A 370 -5.98 -21.62 -13.84
C GLN A 370 -5.70 -20.39 -14.71
N PHE A 371 -6.23 -19.22 -14.35
CA PHE A 371 -5.94 -17.97 -15.04
C PHE A 371 -4.44 -17.63 -15.02
N GLN A 372 -3.78 -17.75 -13.87
CA GLN A 372 -2.35 -17.53 -13.75
C GLN A 372 -1.54 -18.52 -14.61
N LYS A 373 -1.95 -19.80 -14.63
CA LYS A 373 -1.35 -20.83 -15.49
C LYS A 373 -1.53 -20.52 -16.98
N ASP A 374 -2.70 -20.03 -17.39
CA ASP A 374 -2.98 -19.66 -18.78
C ASP A 374 -2.12 -18.46 -19.24
N GLN A 375 -1.63 -17.66 -18.30
CA GLN A 375 -0.64 -16.60 -18.54
C GLN A 375 0.81 -17.12 -18.59
N GLY A 376 1.03 -18.43 -18.52
CA GLY A 376 2.35 -19.05 -18.58
C GLY A 376 3.14 -19.01 -17.28
N GLN A 377 2.51 -18.71 -16.15
CA GLN A 377 3.16 -18.73 -14.83
C GLN A 377 3.18 -20.15 -14.27
N HIS A 378 4.28 -20.50 -13.57
CA HIS A 378 4.40 -21.80 -12.90
C HIS A 378 3.66 -21.79 -11.57
N ASP A 379 2.86 -22.81 -11.29
CA ASP A 379 2.10 -22.85 -10.04
C ASP A 379 1.75 -24.25 -9.54
N ALA A 380 1.69 -24.40 -8.22
CA ALA A 380 1.26 -25.63 -7.57
C ALA A 380 -0.27 -25.70 -7.53
N PRO A 381 -0.90 -26.88 -7.73
CA PRO A 381 -2.35 -27.02 -7.65
C PRO A 381 -2.92 -26.55 -6.31
N VAL A 382 -4.11 -25.95 -6.36
CA VAL A 382 -4.88 -25.54 -5.17
C VAL A 382 -5.26 -26.76 -4.33
N ALA A 383 -5.04 -26.67 -3.03
CA ALA A 383 -5.52 -27.63 -2.04
C ALA A 383 -6.24 -26.88 -0.91
N HIS A 384 -7.11 -27.57 -0.18
CA HIS A 384 -7.66 -27.00 1.05
C HIS A 384 -6.54 -26.64 2.01
N HIS A 385 -6.66 -25.50 2.67
CA HIS A 385 -5.74 -25.15 3.75
C HIS A 385 -5.79 -26.22 4.84
N GLY A 386 -4.67 -26.52 5.50
CA GLY A 386 -4.58 -27.60 6.49
C GLY A 386 -4.59 -29.02 5.93
N SER A 387 -4.76 -29.19 4.61
CA SER A 387 -4.72 -30.51 3.98
C SER A 387 -3.36 -30.82 3.36
N GLY A 388 -2.96 -32.09 3.44
CA GLY A 388 -1.70 -32.57 2.88
C GLY A 388 -0.51 -32.33 3.80
N VAL A 389 0.62 -31.91 3.23
CA VAL A 389 1.85 -31.69 4.00
C VAL A 389 1.91 -30.24 4.48
N ASP A 390 2.21 -30.05 5.76
CA ASP A 390 2.45 -28.72 6.34
C ASP A 390 3.66 -28.05 5.67
N LYS A 391 3.36 -27.08 4.82
CA LYS A 391 4.38 -26.30 4.07
C LYS A 391 5.29 -25.52 4.98
N SER A 392 4.80 -25.06 6.14
CA SER A 392 5.62 -24.35 7.12
C SER A 392 6.62 -25.29 7.80
N ALA A 393 6.20 -26.53 8.10
CA ALA A 393 7.09 -27.54 8.66
C ALA A 393 8.14 -28.01 7.64
N ILE A 394 7.78 -28.18 6.36
CA ILE A 394 8.75 -28.46 5.29
C ILE A 394 9.79 -27.34 5.20
N ALA A 395 9.34 -26.09 5.22
CA ALA A 395 10.19 -24.92 5.23
C ALA A 395 11.22 -24.98 6.38
N ILE A 396 10.76 -25.24 7.60
CA ILE A 396 11.64 -25.36 8.78
C ILE A 396 12.58 -26.57 8.65
N ALA A 397 12.08 -27.72 8.21
CA ALA A 397 12.89 -28.93 8.05
C ALA A 397 14.03 -28.72 7.03
N LYS A 398 13.75 -28.07 5.89
CA LYS A 398 14.77 -27.68 4.91
C LYS A 398 15.77 -26.70 5.51
N ALA A 399 15.31 -25.76 6.33
CA ALA A 399 16.18 -24.83 7.02
C ALA A 399 17.14 -25.54 8.00
N LEU A 400 16.63 -26.52 8.75
CA LEU A 400 17.43 -27.35 9.67
C LEU A 400 18.39 -28.28 8.93
N ASP A 401 17.97 -28.89 7.82
CA ASP A 401 18.85 -29.73 6.99
C ASP A 401 20.02 -28.92 6.42
N ALA A 402 19.74 -27.74 5.86
CA ALA A 402 20.78 -26.82 5.41
C ALA A 402 21.73 -26.41 6.55
N TYR A 403 21.21 -26.15 7.76
CA TYR A 403 22.03 -25.85 8.93
C TYR A 403 22.94 -27.04 9.32
N ASN A 404 22.39 -28.26 9.35
CA ASN A 404 23.13 -29.46 9.75
C ASN A 404 24.21 -29.85 8.73
N LEU A 405 23.94 -29.68 7.43
CA LEU A 405 24.92 -29.89 6.35
C LEU A 405 26.10 -28.92 6.42
N GLN A 406 25.95 -27.79 7.11
CA GLN A 406 26.96 -26.72 7.23
C GLN A 406 27.69 -26.71 8.58
N GLY A 407 27.29 -27.55 9.56
CA GLY A 407 27.84 -27.46 10.93
C GLY A 407 27.80 -28.72 11.81
N GLY A 408 27.40 -29.88 11.28
CA GLY A 408 27.30 -31.13 12.05
C GLY A 408 28.63 -31.85 12.40
N HIS A 409 29.78 -31.19 12.24
CA HIS A 409 31.08 -31.69 12.71
C HIS A 409 31.74 -30.68 13.67
N GLY A 410 31.02 -30.25 14.69
CA GLY A 410 31.65 -29.89 15.96
C GLY A 410 32.36 -31.13 16.49
N GLY A 411 33.69 -31.09 16.54
CA GLY A 411 34.55 -32.26 16.64
C GLY A 411 34.25 -33.18 17.82
N HIS A 412 33.81 -34.39 17.52
CA HIS A 412 34.16 -35.57 18.32
C HIS A 412 35.24 -36.36 17.57
N GLY A 413 36.41 -35.74 17.45
CA GLY A 413 37.67 -36.46 17.30
C GLY A 413 37.98 -37.15 18.63
N GLY A 414 37.29 -38.25 18.92
CA GLY A 414 37.65 -39.16 20.00
C GLY A 414 38.91 -39.93 19.60
N HIS A 415 40.05 -39.25 19.56
CA HIS A 415 41.35 -39.89 19.51
C HIS A 415 41.60 -40.52 20.88
N GLU A 416 41.45 -41.84 20.94
CA GLU A 416 42.14 -42.66 21.93
C GLU A 416 43.65 -42.44 21.75
N HIS A 417 44.30 -41.75 22.68
CA HIS A 417 45.74 -41.91 22.89
C HIS A 417 46.06 -41.94 24.38
N SER A 418 46.64 -43.07 24.74
CA SER A 418 47.30 -43.44 25.97
C SER A 418 48.13 -42.31 26.59
N HIS A 419 47.98 -42.16 27.90
CA HIS A 419 48.93 -41.48 28.76
C HIS A 419 50.31 -42.14 28.67
N ASP A 420 51.36 -41.34 28.49
CA ASP A 420 52.57 -41.45 29.30
C ASP A 420 53.57 -40.28 29.05
N HIS A 421 54.03 -39.73 30.18
CA HIS A 421 55.29 -39.05 30.49
C HIS A 421 55.64 -37.63 29.97
N ASP A 422 55.63 -36.71 30.97
CA ASP A 422 56.76 -35.89 31.47
C ASP A 422 57.38 -34.71 30.68
N HIS A 423 57.29 -33.56 31.36
CA HIS A 423 58.25 -32.44 31.52
C HIS A 423 58.64 -31.51 30.35
N ASP A 424 58.30 -30.23 30.55
CA ASP A 424 59.18 -29.04 30.68
C ASP A 424 58.77 -27.82 29.82
N HIS A 425 58.92 -26.66 30.44
CA HIS A 425 58.49 -25.33 30.09
C HIS A 425 59.22 -24.76 28.85
N SER A 426 58.47 -24.05 28.00
CA SER A 426 58.92 -22.75 27.48
C SER A 426 57.73 -21.99 26.90
N HIS A 427 57.57 -20.76 27.38
CA HIS A 427 56.64 -19.76 26.85
C HIS A 427 57.22 -19.19 25.56
N ASP A 428 56.42 -19.19 24.50
CA ASP A 428 56.61 -18.29 23.36
C ASP A 428 55.22 -17.78 22.95
N ASP A 429 54.88 -16.59 23.45
CA ASP A 429 53.65 -15.87 23.13
C ASP A 429 53.84 -15.14 21.79
N GLY A 430 53.28 -15.72 20.73
CA GLY A 430 53.28 -15.14 19.39
C GLY A 430 52.00 -15.47 18.63
N HIS A 431 51.30 -14.40 18.21
CA HIS A 431 50.20 -14.35 17.22
C HIS A 431 48.80 -14.76 17.73
N SER A 432 47.70 -14.10 17.41
CA SER A 432 47.39 -12.87 16.67
C SER A 432 45.91 -12.58 16.94
N HIS A 433 45.56 -11.37 17.37
CA HIS A 433 44.17 -10.93 17.47
C HIS A 433 43.71 -10.40 16.11
N ASP A 434 43.35 -11.27 15.17
CA ASP A 434 42.67 -10.87 13.94
C ASP A 434 41.78 -12.01 13.42
N ALA A 435 40.62 -12.15 14.05
CA ALA A 435 39.42 -12.71 13.42
C ALA A 435 38.23 -12.30 14.29
N GLU A 436 37.64 -11.14 13.97
CA GLU A 436 36.20 -10.98 14.15
C GLU A 436 35.56 -12.25 13.56
N PRO A 437 34.74 -13.01 14.31
CA PRO A 437 34.03 -14.13 13.71
C PRO A 437 33.10 -13.52 12.67
N THR A 438 33.51 -13.62 11.40
CA THR A 438 32.62 -13.41 10.27
C THR A 438 31.50 -14.41 10.46
N ARG A 439 30.39 -13.93 11.02
CA ARG A 439 29.16 -14.71 11.17
C ARG A 439 28.78 -15.09 9.75
N GLU A 440 29.15 -16.32 9.33
CA GLU A 440 28.75 -16.84 8.03
C GLU A 440 27.24 -16.72 7.98
N VAL A 441 26.77 -15.82 7.12
CA VAL A 441 25.35 -15.59 6.92
C VAL A 441 24.84 -16.86 6.29
N ILE A 442 24.09 -17.63 7.08
CA ILE A 442 23.40 -18.85 6.64
C ILE A 442 22.51 -18.45 5.46
N ASN A 443 22.95 -18.74 4.23
CA ASN A 443 22.11 -18.62 3.05
C ASN A 443 21.30 -19.90 2.94
N LEU A 444 20.16 -19.92 3.63
CA LEU A 444 19.07 -20.81 3.25
C LEU A 444 18.65 -20.41 1.83
N ASP A 445 18.82 -21.30 0.87
CA ASP A 445 18.39 -21.05 -0.51
C ASP A 445 16.86 -21.20 -0.60
N TRP A 446 16.16 -20.16 -0.13
CA TRP A 446 14.74 -19.93 -0.41
C TRP A 446 14.51 -19.44 -1.86
N GLY A 447 15.56 -19.44 -2.69
CA GLY A 447 15.67 -18.69 -3.94
C GLY A 447 16.16 -17.25 -3.75
N TRP A 448 15.98 -16.66 -2.56
CA TRP A 448 16.33 -15.28 -2.24
C TRP A 448 16.48 -15.06 -0.72
N ALA A 449 17.45 -14.23 -0.31
CA ALA A 449 17.59 -13.78 1.08
C ALA A 449 16.69 -12.56 1.32
N GLY A 450 15.99 -12.47 2.46
CA GLY A 450 15.07 -11.36 2.73
C GLY A 450 15.70 -9.96 2.57
N LYS A 451 16.98 -9.81 2.94
CA LYS A 451 17.74 -8.56 2.71
C LYS A 451 18.00 -8.25 1.23
N ALA A 452 18.08 -9.28 0.38
CA ALA A 452 18.30 -9.11 -1.06
C ALA A 452 17.06 -8.60 -1.80
N THR A 453 15.90 -8.64 -1.16
CA THR A 453 14.66 -8.07 -1.70
C THR A 453 14.30 -6.71 -1.12
N GLU A 454 14.98 -6.25 -0.08
CA GLU A 454 14.76 -4.90 0.45
C GLU A 454 15.11 -3.86 -0.62
N HIS A 455 14.29 -2.81 -0.74
CA HIS A 455 14.69 -1.63 -1.51
C HIS A 455 15.97 -1.05 -0.91
N ALA A 456 16.91 -0.58 -1.72
CA ALA A 456 18.25 -0.16 -1.26
C ALA A 456 18.21 0.87 -0.11
N ASP A 457 17.21 1.74 -0.14
CA ASP A 457 17.03 2.80 0.86
C ASP A 457 16.28 2.38 2.14
N GLU A 458 15.76 1.15 2.22
CA GLU A 458 14.96 0.66 3.37
C GLU A 458 15.66 0.76 4.71
N ARG A 459 16.99 0.82 4.73
CA ARG A 459 17.78 0.89 5.97
C ARG A 459 18.59 2.18 6.11
N THR A 460 18.58 3.05 5.11
CA THR A 460 19.56 4.15 5.03
C THR A 460 18.93 5.53 4.97
N ASP A 461 17.65 5.65 4.60
CA ASP A 461 16.98 6.94 4.52
C ASP A 461 16.29 7.36 5.83
N GLY A 462 15.68 8.54 5.82
CA GLY A 462 14.91 9.07 6.97
C GLY A 462 13.69 8.22 7.34
N ASN A 463 13.30 7.28 6.47
CA ASN A 463 12.13 6.43 6.60
C ASN A 463 12.52 4.96 6.88
N ALA A 464 13.77 4.69 7.29
CA ALA A 464 14.28 3.34 7.53
C ALA A 464 13.52 2.55 8.61
N HIS A 465 12.73 3.24 9.45
CA HIS A 465 11.88 2.66 10.48
C HIS A 465 10.43 2.43 10.03
N ASN A 466 10.05 2.90 8.84
CA ASN A 466 8.71 2.79 8.31
C ASN A 466 8.71 1.93 7.03
N TRP A 467 8.33 0.66 7.18
CA TRP A 467 8.28 -0.27 6.06
C TRP A 467 7.05 -0.01 5.17
N GLY A 468 5.99 0.61 5.67
CA GLY A 468 4.80 0.94 4.89
C GLY A 468 4.98 2.14 3.95
N VAL A 469 6.09 2.88 4.05
CA VAL A 469 6.38 4.00 3.15
C VAL A 469 6.56 3.48 1.74
N GLY A 470 5.74 4.01 0.83
CA GLY A 470 5.90 3.80 -0.61
C GLY A 470 7.28 4.23 -1.05
N ARG A 471 7.94 3.38 -1.84
CA ARG A 471 9.27 3.65 -2.41
C ARG A 471 9.15 3.60 -3.93
N PRO A 472 9.83 4.48 -4.68
CA PRO A 472 9.84 4.39 -6.13
C PRO A 472 10.25 2.98 -6.55
N TRP A 473 9.38 2.31 -7.29
CA TRP A 473 9.65 0.99 -7.85
C TRP A 473 9.34 1.04 -9.33
N GLN A 474 10.21 0.44 -10.14
CA GLN A 474 10.02 0.32 -11.57
C GLN A 474 10.12 -1.15 -11.99
N LYS A 475 9.48 -1.47 -13.11
CA LYS A 475 9.54 -2.82 -13.67
C LYS A 475 10.99 -3.23 -13.93
N GLY A 476 11.44 -4.27 -13.23
CA GLY A 476 12.81 -4.79 -13.31
C GLY A 476 13.56 -4.67 -11.98
N ASP A 477 13.11 -3.79 -11.09
CA ASP A 477 13.65 -3.71 -9.73
C ASP A 477 13.26 -4.94 -8.90
N PRO A 478 14.05 -5.32 -7.87
CA PRO A 478 13.66 -6.32 -6.90
C PRO A 478 12.29 -6.02 -6.29
N ILE A 479 11.49 -7.06 -6.06
CA ILE A 479 10.19 -6.93 -5.40
C ILE A 479 10.43 -6.97 -3.89
N PRO A 480 10.10 -5.89 -3.13
CA PRO A 480 10.23 -5.90 -1.70
C PRO A 480 9.32 -6.92 -1.02
N ALA A 481 9.76 -7.42 0.13
CA ALA A 481 8.96 -8.36 0.90
C ALA A 481 7.59 -7.76 1.27
N PRO A 482 6.50 -8.55 1.24
CA PRO A 482 5.19 -8.09 1.65
C PRO A 482 5.15 -7.80 3.15
N ILE A 483 4.28 -6.87 3.53
CA ILE A 483 3.92 -6.62 4.92
C ILE A 483 2.68 -7.45 5.23
N LEU A 484 2.81 -8.36 6.20
CA LEU A 484 1.66 -9.05 6.77
C LEU A 484 0.87 -8.05 7.60
N SER A 485 -0.41 -7.88 7.29
CA SER A 485 -1.32 -7.04 8.06
C SER A 485 -1.44 -7.61 9.49
N SER A 486 -0.76 -7.01 10.47
CA SER A 486 -0.88 -7.40 11.88
C SER A 486 -2.10 -6.72 12.48
N MET A 487 -3.24 -7.42 12.49
CA MET A 487 -4.53 -6.99 13.08
C MET A 487 -4.88 -5.50 12.84
N PRO A 488 -5.44 -5.18 11.66
CA PRO A 488 -5.69 -3.78 11.30
C PRO A 488 -6.86 -3.17 12.09
N VAL A 489 -6.90 -1.83 12.13
CA VAL A 489 -8.03 -1.09 12.71
C VAL A 489 -9.30 -1.38 11.89
N ARG A 490 -10.39 -1.72 12.59
CA ARG A 490 -11.64 -2.14 11.96
C ARG A 490 -12.91 -1.71 12.69
N SER A 491 -14.03 -1.79 11.97
CA SER A 491 -15.39 -1.65 12.50
C SER A 491 -15.69 -2.74 13.54
N ARG A 492 -16.36 -2.35 14.63
CA ARG A 492 -16.86 -3.29 15.64
C ARG A 492 -18.34 -3.63 15.41
N SER A 493 -19.05 -2.82 14.62
CA SER A 493 -20.52 -2.86 14.50
C SER A 493 -21.03 -3.65 13.30
N ARG A 494 -20.18 -3.98 12.32
CA ARG A 494 -20.58 -4.61 11.05
C ARG A 494 -19.69 -5.82 10.72
N GLY A 495 -20.25 -7.03 10.73
CA GLY A 495 -19.61 -8.27 10.27
C GLY A 495 -18.95 -9.14 11.35
N ARG A 496 -18.86 -10.44 11.09
CA ARG A 496 -18.13 -11.41 11.93
C ARG A 496 -16.67 -11.44 11.48
N TRP A 497 -15.74 -11.49 12.44
CA TRP A 497 -14.36 -11.87 12.17
C TRP A 497 -14.21 -13.37 12.42
N ASP A 498 -13.84 -14.13 11.40
CA ASP A 498 -13.51 -15.55 11.48
C ASP A 498 -12.00 -15.81 11.61
N GLY A 499 -11.16 -14.87 11.16
CA GLY A 499 -9.70 -14.99 11.24
C GLY A 499 -9.08 -15.68 10.02
N ASP A 500 -9.86 -15.87 8.94
CA ASP A 500 -9.52 -16.67 7.76
C ASP A 500 -8.42 -16.07 6.86
N GLY A 501 -7.92 -14.88 7.20
CA GLY A 501 -7.05 -14.05 6.38
C GLY A 501 -5.57 -13.97 6.73
N MET A 502 -5.11 -14.75 7.71
CA MET A 502 -3.68 -14.90 8.02
C MET A 502 -3.11 -16.16 7.37
#